data_AF-A0A7R9WIP0-F1
#
_entry.id   AF-A0A7R9WIP0-F1
#
_cell.length_a   1.000
_cell.length_b   1.000
_cell.length_c   1.000
_cell.angle_alpha   90.00
_cell.angle_beta   90.00
_cell.angle_gamma   90.00
#
_symmetry.space_group_name_H-M   'P 1'
#
loop_
_entity.id
_entity.type
_entity.pdbx_description
1 polymer ?
#
loop_
_entity_poly.entity_id
_entity_poly.type
_entity_poly.pdbx_seq_one_letter_code
_entity_poly.pdbx_strand_id
1 'polypeptide(L)'
;MVHGGGIHVGAGSAVFDRAVLQPETHVGTGAVVGALTLIKGGTSVPPGTTVFGTPLVSDLEAASAAQLHEGNTYDKGVTGLVRQEDQAAVVKVRSLLNSSLWAVIWQDLAVLWCIWLLVGFPLVGMLMGLVYGALLLAPSTLAAAVAVLLGVPVVMACYTALQLVVAVVFKWTVIGSFHEGPEYGLGEFKWLLVNALVHAGAKPVLALVDSFAVTRWFYVAMGAKVDAGAAI
;
A
#
# COMPACT_ATOMS: atom_id res chain seq x y z
N MET A 1 -20.06 -13.34 18.22
CA MET A 1 -20.23 -13.57 16.76
C MET A 1 -19.75 -12.30 16.08
N VAL A 2 -18.55 -12.31 15.49
CA VAL A 2 -17.97 -11.14 14.82
C VAL A 2 -18.38 -11.24 13.35
N HIS A 3 -19.27 -10.35 12.88
CA HIS A 3 -19.52 -10.20 11.45
C HIS A 3 -18.38 -9.35 10.89
N GLY A 4 -17.44 -9.96 10.16
CA GLY A 4 -16.44 -9.21 9.40
C GLY A 4 -17.09 -8.70 8.12
N GLY A 5 -17.63 -7.49 8.14
CA GLY A 5 -18.19 -6.88 6.95
C GLY A 5 -17.07 -6.45 6.00
N GLY A 6 -17.16 -6.92 4.75
CA GLY A 6 -16.14 -6.65 3.74
C GLY A 6 -16.11 -5.19 3.28
N ILE A 7 -15.03 -4.80 2.62
CA ILE A 7 -14.92 -3.53 1.89
C ILE A 7 -15.55 -3.73 0.50
N HIS A 8 -16.46 -2.85 0.12
CA HIS A 8 -17.09 -2.84 -1.21
C HIS A 8 -16.63 -1.62 -2.00
N VAL A 9 -16.12 -1.82 -3.22
CA VAL A 9 -15.71 -0.73 -4.11
C VAL A 9 -16.52 -0.80 -5.40
N GLY A 10 -17.33 0.23 -5.64
CA GLY A 10 -18.22 0.32 -6.79
C GLY A 10 -17.46 0.40 -8.12
N ALA A 11 -18.17 0.09 -9.21
CA ALA A 11 -17.61 0.15 -10.55
C ALA A 11 -17.16 1.59 -10.90
N GLY A 12 -16.06 1.72 -11.63
CA GLY A 12 -15.53 3.03 -12.06
C GLY A 12 -14.97 3.91 -10.93
N SER A 13 -14.89 3.40 -9.70
CA SER A 13 -14.30 4.11 -8.57
C SER A 13 -12.77 4.04 -8.61
N ALA A 14 -12.10 5.05 -8.04
CA ALA A 14 -10.64 5.12 -7.93
C ALA A 14 -10.23 5.26 -6.46
N VAL A 15 -9.24 4.49 -6.02
CA VAL A 15 -8.68 4.57 -4.67
C VAL A 15 -7.17 4.81 -4.80
N PHE A 16 -6.73 6.00 -4.41
CA PHE A 16 -5.35 6.44 -4.59
C PHE A 16 -4.41 5.98 -3.47
N ASP A 17 -3.12 6.15 -3.71
CA ASP A 17 -2.03 5.59 -2.90
C ASP A 17 -2.18 5.89 -1.40
N ARG A 18 -2.00 4.84 -0.58
CA ARG A 18 -2.07 4.90 0.89
C ARG A 18 -3.42 5.35 1.46
N ALA A 19 -4.50 5.29 0.70
CA ALA A 19 -5.83 5.31 1.29
C ALA A 19 -6.03 4.04 2.14
N VAL A 20 -6.59 4.21 3.34
CA VAL A 20 -6.92 3.13 4.27
C VAL A 20 -8.43 3.06 4.39
N LEU A 21 -9.01 1.96 3.91
CA LEU A 21 -10.43 1.66 4.04
C LEU A 21 -10.57 0.63 5.18
N GLN A 22 -11.29 0.99 6.23
CA GLN A 22 -11.58 0.06 7.32
C GLN A 22 -12.74 -0.89 6.94
N PRO A 23 -12.94 -2.00 7.67
CA PRO A 23 -14.02 -2.96 7.40
C PRO A 23 -15.41 -2.32 7.34
N GLU A 24 -16.33 -2.92 6.58
CA GLU A 24 -17.69 -2.41 6.31
C GLU A 24 -17.74 -1.06 5.56
N THR A 25 -16.64 -0.66 4.91
CA THR A 25 -16.63 0.53 4.07
C THR A 25 -17.29 0.25 2.72
N HIS A 26 -18.21 1.11 2.29
CA HIS A 26 -18.83 1.07 0.97
C HIS A 26 -18.38 2.27 0.13
N VAL A 27 -17.62 2.05 -0.93
CA VAL A 27 -17.26 3.08 -1.91
C VAL A 27 -18.23 3.01 -3.07
N GLY A 28 -19.08 4.02 -3.24
CA GLY A 28 -20.08 4.08 -4.30
C GLY A 28 -19.46 4.08 -5.70
N THR A 29 -20.25 3.76 -6.72
CA THR A 29 -19.83 3.73 -8.14
C THR A 29 -19.29 5.09 -8.59
N GLY A 30 -18.14 5.11 -9.25
CA GLY A 30 -17.50 6.34 -9.74
C GLY A 30 -16.89 7.24 -8.66
N ALA A 31 -16.83 6.78 -7.40
CA ALA A 31 -16.27 7.57 -6.32
C ALA A 31 -14.73 7.55 -6.32
N VAL A 32 -14.11 8.61 -5.84
CA VAL A 32 -12.67 8.82 -5.85
C VAL A 32 -12.17 9.04 -4.42
N VAL A 33 -11.35 8.12 -3.91
CA VAL A 33 -10.71 8.21 -2.59
C VAL A 33 -9.27 8.66 -2.78
N GLY A 34 -8.96 9.87 -2.31
CA GLY A 34 -7.65 10.49 -2.40
C GLY A 34 -6.55 9.77 -1.64
N ALA A 35 -5.30 10.07 -2.01
CA ALA A 35 -4.14 9.51 -1.34
C ALA A 35 -4.11 9.89 0.15
N LEU A 36 -3.60 8.99 1.01
CA LEU A 36 -3.50 9.20 2.47
C LEU A 36 -4.86 9.42 3.20
N THR A 37 -5.97 9.02 2.57
CA THR A 37 -7.31 9.16 3.15
C THR A 37 -7.65 7.96 4.03
N LEU A 38 -8.20 8.20 5.23
CA LEU A 38 -8.68 7.12 6.11
C LEU A 38 -10.21 7.15 6.14
N ILE A 39 -10.83 6.10 5.60
CA ILE A 39 -12.27 5.87 5.70
C ILE A 39 -12.53 4.91 6.83
N LYS A 40 -13.30 5.39 7.81
CA LYS A 40 -13.63 4.62 9.01
C LYS A 40 -14.59 3.50 8.68
N GLY A 41 -14.53 2.42 9.44
CA GLY A 41 -15.38 1.26 9.19
C GLY A 41 -16.86 1.60 9.35
N GLY A 42 -17.71 1.00 8.52
CA GLY A 42 -19.14 1.30 8.42
C GLY A 42 -19.49 2.56 7.65
N THR A 43 -18.51 3.27 7.07
CA THR A 43 -18.76 4.50 6.31
C THR A 43 -19.09 4.19 4.86
N SER A 44 -20.10 4.86 4.29
CA SER A 44 -20.43 4.79 2.87
C SER A 44 -20.01 6.08 2.14
N VAL A 45 -19.07 5.97 1.22
CA VAL A 45 -18.73 7.04 0.27
C VAL A 45 -19.78 7.06 -0.84
N PRO A 46 -20.51 8.17 -1.05
CA PRO A 46 -21.57 8.19 -2.06
C PRO A 46 -21.01 8.04 -3.49
N PRO A 47 -21.81 7.48 -4.43
CA PRO A 47 -21.43 7.37 -5.84
C PRO A 47 -21.01 8.72 -6.44
N GLY A 48 -19.96 8.73 -7.26
CA GLY A 48 -19.45 9.92 -7.96
C GLY A 48 -18.77 10.98 -7.08
N THR A 49 -18.60 10.72 -5.78
CA THR A 49 -17.98 11.69 -4.85
C THR A 49 -16.49 11.53 -4.76
N THR A 50 -15.79 12.64 -4.48
CA THR A 50 -14.35 12.65 -4.25
C THR A 50 -14.05 12.99 -2.80
N VAL A 51 -13.24 12.17 -2.14
CA VAL A 51 -12.96 12.26 -0.70
C VAL A 51 -11.46 12.33 -0.45
N PHE A 52 -11.01 13.30 0.36
CA PHE A 52 -9.61 13.46 0.75
C PHE A 52 -9.48 13.69 2.27
N GLY A 53 -8.44 13.13 2.91
CA GLY A 53 -8.00 13.51 4.26
C GLY A 53 -8.11 12.43 5.35
N THR A 54 -7.51 12.70 6.51
CA THR A 54 -7.39 11.78 7.66
C THR A 54 -7.78 12.50 8.96
N PRO A 55 -8.80 12.05 9.71
CA PRO A 55 -9.92 11.18 9.31
C PRO A 55 -10.99 11.96 8.53
N LEU A 56 -11.87 11.27 7.79
CA LEU A 56 -13.21 11.82 7.57
C LEU A 56 -13.85 11.97 8.94
N VAL A 57 -13.73 13.16 9.52
CA VAL A 57 -14.65 13.56 10.56
C VAL A 57 -16.03 13.51 9.90
N SER A 58 -17.00 12.97 10.63
CA SER A 58 -18.44 12.87 10.35
C SER A 58 -19.12 14.19 9.94
N ASP A 59 -18.35 15.22 9.60
CA ASP A 59 -18.79 16.52 9.14
C ASP A 59 -19.45 16.47 7.77
N LEU A 60 -19.44 15.36 7.02
CA LEU A 60 -20.29 15.19 5.84
C LEU A 60 -21.75 14.84 6.20
N GLU A 61 -21.98 14.13 7.30
CA GLU A 61 -23.33 13.91 7.85
C GLU A 61 -23.83 15.13 8.63
N ALA A 62 -22.93 15.84 9.33
CA ALA A 62 -23.30 17.07 10.03
C ALA A 62 -23.41 18.29 9.10
N ALA A 63 -22.54 18.46 8.08
CA ALA A 63 -22.63 19.60 7.17
C ALA A 63 -23.76 19.46 6.15
N SER A 64 -24.13 18.25 5.72
CA SER A 64 -25.30 18.08 4.85
C SER A 64 -26.63 18.22 5.60
N ALA A 65 -26.67 17.92 6.90
CA ALA A 65 -27.84 18.15 7.75
C ALA A 65 -27.93 19.58 8.32
N ALA A 66 -26.81 20.26 8.58
CA ALA A 66 -26.80 21.59 9.21
C ALA A 66 -26.73 22.77 8.22
N GLN A 67 -26.20 22.59 7.00
CA GLN A 67 -26.20 23.68 6.00
C GLN A 67 -27.58 23.95 5.38
N LEU A 68 -28.58 23.13 5.69
CA LEU A 68 -29.95 23.42 5.29
C LEU A 68 -30.73 24.26 6.31
N HIS A 69 -30.28 24.48 7.56
CA HIS A 69 -31.16 25.09 8.57
C HIS A 69 -30.70 26.15 9.56
N GLU A 70 -29.43 26.55 9.74
CA GLU A 70 -29.19 27.61 10.73
C GLU A 70 -27.92 28.44 10.54
N GLY A 71 -28.12 29.73 10.25
CA GLY A 71 -27.15 30.75 10.58
C GLY A 71 -27.24 31.04 12.07
N ASN A 72 -26.16 30.83 12.82
CA ASN A 72 -25.91 31.58 14.05
C ASN A 72 -24.47 31.40 14.54
N THR A 73 -23.77 32.53 14.61
CA THR A 73 -22.87 32.98 15.69
C THR A 73 -22.25 31.92 16.62
N TYR A 74 -20.97 31.60 16.37
CA TYR A 74 -20.11 30.93 17.34
C TYR A 74 -19.45 31.93 18.30
N ASP A 75 -19.86 31.86 19.56
CA ASP A 75 -19.23 32.51 20.70
C ASP A 75 -18.07 31.64 21.24
N LYS A 76 -16.95 32.28 21.55
CA LYS A 76 -15.66 31.69 21.94
C LYS A 76 -15.51 31.86 23.46
N GLY A 77 -15.67 30.80 24.25
CA GLY A 77 -15.52 30.98 25.71
C GLY A 77 -15.09 29.80 26.59
N VAL A 78 -15.54 28.57 26.34
CA VAL A 78 -15.54 27.56 27.45
C VAL A 78 -14.68 26.30 27.19
N THR A 79 -13.96 26.21 26.08
CA THR A 79 -13.12 25.03 25.76
C THR A 79 -11.64 25.13 26.16
N GLY A 80 -11.25 26.20 26.88
CA GLY A 80 -9.83 26.55 27.06
C GLY A 80 -9.05 25.83 28.17
N LEU A 81 -9.69 25.37 29.25
CA LEU A 81 -8.95 25.03 30.49
C LEU A 81 -8.88 23.54 30.86
N VAL A 82 -9.67 22.66 30.24
CA VAL A 82 -9.56 21.20 30.45
C VAL A 82 -8.53 20.54 29.51
N ARG A 83 -7.96 21.30 28.56
CA ARG A 83 -7.16 20.75 27.45
C ARG A 83 -5.64 20.84 27.64
N GLN A 84 -5.13 21.56 28.64
CA GLN A 84 -3.72 21.94 28.67
C GLN A 84 -2.81 20.95 29.41
N GLU A 85 -3.26 20.33 30.50
CA GLU A 85 -2.46 19.33 31.23
C GLU A 85 -2.41 17.97 30.50
N ASP A 86 -3.49 17.57 29.83
CA ASP A 86 -3.50 16.36 28.98
C ASP A 86 -2.62 16.52 27.73
N GLN A 87 -2.48 17.73 27.18
CA GLN A 87 -1.65 17.94 25.99
C GLN A 87 -0.15 17.72 26.27
N ALA A 88 0.35 18.09 27.44
CA ALA A 88 1.77 17.88 27.77
C ALA A 88 2.10 16.38 27.92
N ALA A 89 1.22 15.60 28.55
CA ALA A 89 1.38 14.15 28.67
C ALA A 89 1.25 13.45 27.30
N VAL A 90 0.28 13.85 26.48
CA VAL A 90 0.08 13.31 25.12
C VAL A 90 1.28 13.62 24.21
N VAL A 91 1.88 14.81 24.30
CA VAL A 91 3.08 15.16 23.52
C VAL A 91 4.29 14.32 23.93
N LYS A 92 4.48 14.06 25.23
CA LYS A 92 5.62 13.29 25.74
C LYS A 92 5.49 11.78 25.44
N VAL A 93 4.29 11.22 25.56
CA VAL A 93 4.02 9.83 25.15
C VAL A 93 4.19 9.69 23.64
N ARG A 94 3.71 10.65 22.84
CA ARG A 94 3.90 10.68 21.39
C ARG A 94 5.38 10.75 21.01
N SER A 95 6.21 11.53 21.70
CA SER A 95 7.63 11.64 21.35
C SER A 95 8.44 10.37 21.67
N LEU A 96 8.12 9.69 22.77
CA LEU A 96 8.74 8.40 23.15
C LEU A 96 8.30 7.24 22.25
N LEU A 97 7.03 7.23 21.82
CA LEU A 97 6.57 6.32 20.79
C LEU A 97 7.24 6.60 19.45
N ASN A 98 7.42 7.89 19.09
CA ASN A 98 8.05 8.25 17.82
C ASN A 98 9.51 7.76 17.76
N SER A 99 10.30 7.98 18.80
CA SER A 99 11.73 7.60 18.78
C SER A 99 11.96 6.08 18.74
N SER A 100 11.13 5.31 19.44
CA SER A 100 11.21 3.84 19.44
C SER A 100 10.66 3.21 18.16
N LEU A 101 9.57 3.74 17.61
CA LEU A 101 9.02 3.30 16.32
C LEU A 101 10.00 3.59 15.17
N TRP A 102 10.64 4.76 15.16
CA TRP A 102 11.63 5.09 14.14
C TRP A 102 12.83 4.13 14.16
N ALA A 103 13.31 3.73 15.34
CA ALA A 103 14.41 2.77 15.44
C ALA A 103 14.02 1.39 14.89
N VAL A 104 12.80 0.91 15.17
CA VAL A 104 12.28 -0.36 14.65
C VAL A 104 12.12 -0.29 13.13
N ILE A 105 11.53 0.79 12.61
CA ILE A 105 11.35 1.01 11.16
C ILE A 105 12.71 1.02 10.43
N TRP A 106 13.73 1.68 10.98
CA TRP A 106 15.07 1.72 10.38
C TRP A 106 15.76 0.36 10.43
N GLN A 107 15.57 -0.40 11.51
CA GLN A 107 16.11 -1.75 11.63
C GLN A 107 15.46 -2.70 10.60
N ASP A 108 14.16 -2.60 10.38
CA ASP A 108 13.45 -3.41 9.40
C ASP A 108 13.78 -3.03 7.97
N LEU A 109 13.87 -1.73 7.69
CA LEU A 109 14.36 -1.23 6.41
C LEU A 109 15.76 -1.76 6.13
N ALA A 110 16.66 -1.74 7.12
CA ALA A 110 18.01 -2.27 6.96
C ALA A 110 18.02 -3.78 6.72
N VAL A 111 17.20 -4.56 7.41
CA VAL A 111 17.09 -6.01 7.20
C VAL A 111 16.52 -6.32 5.81
N LEU A 112 15.48 -5.60 5.37
CA LEU A 112 14.91 -5.74 4.04
C LEU A 112 15.90 -5.32 2.95
N TRP A 113 16.65 -4.24 3.17
CA TRP A 113 17.71 -3.80 2.26
C TRP A 113 18.82 -4.83 2.17
N CYS A 114 19.21 -5.42 3.30
CA CYS A 114 20.18 -6.51 3.36
C CYS A 114 19.67 -7.74 2.62
N ILE A 115 18.41 -8.14 2.77
CA ILE A 115 17.82 -9.27 2.03
C ILE A 115 17.78 -8.97 0.53
N TRP A 116 17.40 -7.75 0.14
CA TRP A 116 17.36 -7.34 -1.26
C TRP A 116 18.76 -7.30 -1.88
N LEU A 117 19.76 -6.82 -1.15
CA LEU A 117 21.16 -6.87 -1.55
C LEU A 117 21.73 -8.29 -1.56
N LEU A 118 21.36 -9.15 -0.62
CA LEU A 118 21.88 -10.52 -0.55
C LEU A 118 21.27 -11.45 -1.60
N VAL A 119 20.01 -11.22 -1.99
CA VAL A 119 19.30 -12.14 -2.87
C VAL A 119 19.08 -11.54 -4.25
N GLY A 120 18.67 -10.27 -4.33
CA GLY A 120 18.40 -9.61 -5.60
C GLY A 120 19.68 -9.32 -6.39
N PHE A 121 20.68 -8.73 -5.73
CA PHE A 121 21.90 -8.28 -6.41
C PHE A 121 22.73 -9.43 -7.00
N PRO A 122 22.95 -10.57 -6.31
CA PRO A 122 23.73 -11.66 -6.86
C PRO A 122 22.99 -12.39 -7.98
N LEU A 123 21.66 -12.45 -7.91
CA LEU A 123 20.84 -13.10 -8.92
C LEU A 123 20.84 -12.29 -10.22
N VAL A 124 20.75 -10.95 -10.15
CA VAL A 124 20.94 -10.07 -11.30
C VAL A 124 22.35 -10.18 -11.85
N GLY A 125 23.38 -10.19 -10.98
CA GLY A 125 24.76 -10.36 -11.38
C GLY A 125 25.03 -11.70 -12.08
N MET A 126 24.43 -12.78 -11.59
CA MET A 126 24.54 -14.12 -12.16
C MET A 126 23.83 -14.23 -13.51
N LEU A 127 22.64 -13.64 -13.64
CA LEU A 127 21.89 -13.59 -14.90
C LEU A 127 22.62 -12.74 -15.95
N MET A 128 23.15 -11.57 -15.57
CA MET A 128 23.99 -10.77 -16.46
C MET A 128 25.27 -11.51 -16.84
N GLY A 129 25.90 -12.21 -15.90
CA GLY A 129 27.07 -13.06 -16.16
C GLY A 129 26.78 -14.17 -17.18
N LEU A 130 25.59 -14.78 -17.14
CA LEU A 130 25.16 -15.78 -18.12
C LEU A 130 24.97 -15.16 -19.51
N VAL A 131 24.37 -13.97 -19.60
CA VAL A 131 24.22 -13.24 -20.87
C VAL A 131 25.60 -12.90 -21.44
N TYR A 132 26.51 -12.35 -20.61
CA TYR A 132 27.89 -12.08 -21.00
C TYR A 132 28.67 -13.34 -21.40
N GLY A 133 28.48 -14.45 -20.69
CA GLY A 133 29.09 -15.73 -21.05
C GLY A 133 28.61 -16.25 -22.41
N ALA A 134 27.31 -16.14 -22.68
CA ALA A 134 26.72 -16.51 -23.97
C ALA A 134 27.24 -15.62 -25.12
N LEU A 135 27.46 -14.32 -24.86
CA LEU A 135 28.10 -13.40 -25.81
C LEU A 135 29.52 -13.82 -26.19
N LEU A 136 30.33 -14.20 -25.19
CA LEU A 136 31.72 -14.59 -25.43
C LEU A 136 31.84 -15.90 -26.22
N LEU A 137 30.84 -16.77 -26.13
CA LEU A 137 30.76 -18.04 -26.86
C LEU A 137 30.12 -17.89 -28.25
N ALA A 138 29.56 -16.73 -28.58
CA ALA A 138 28.88 -16.53 -29.85
C ALA A 138 29.90 -16.48 -31.01
N PRO A 139 29.78 -17.34 -32.04
CA PRO A 139 30.76 -17.44 -33.12
C PRO A 139 30.74 -16.24 -34.09
N SER A 140 29.74 -15.35 -33.98
CA SER A 140 29.63 -14.15 -34.80
C SER A 140 29.11 -12.96 -33.98
N THR A 141 29.56 -11.76 -34.34
CA THR A 141 29.16 -10.49 -33.71
C THR A 141 27.66 -10.24 -33.82
N LEU A 142 27.02 -10.70 -34.89
CA LEU A 142 25.58 -10.57 -35.10
C LEU A 142 24.77 -11.49 -34.18
N ALA A 143 25.18 -12.75 -34.01
CA ALA A 143 24.54 -13.65 -33.06
C ALA A 143 24.67 -13.14 -31.62
N ALA A 144 25.82 -12.56 -31.28
CA ALA A 144 26.06 -11.95 -29.98
C ALA A 144 25.16 -10.72 -29.75
N ALA A 145 25.02 -9.85 -30.76
CA ALA A 145 24.15 -8.69 -30.70
C ALA A 145 22.68 -9.06 -30.53
N VAL A 146 22.20 -10.07 -31.28
CA VAL A 146 20.82 -10.59 -31.14
C VAL A 146 20.61 -11.20 -29.75
N ALA A 147 21.59 -11.96 -29.24
CA ALA A 147 21.52 -12.53 -27.90
C ALA A 147 21.44 -11.47 -26.80
N VAL A 148 22.16 -10.35 -26.92
CA VAL A 148 22.03 -9.20 -25.98
C VAL A 148 20.66 -8.58 -26.09
N LEU A 149 20.26 -8.23 -27.32
CA LEU A 149 19.07 -7.44 -27.59
C LEU A 149 17.80 -8.15 -27.09
N LEU A 150 17.74 -9.47 -27.23
CA LEU A 150 16.61 -10.30 -26.78
C LEU A 150 16.82 -10.86 -25.37
N GLY A 151 18.04 -11.23 -25.02
CA GLY A 151 18.35 -11.86 -23.74
C GLY A 151 18.19 -10.92 -22.55
N VAL A 152 18.64 -9.67 -22.66
CA VAL A 152 18.56 -8.71 -21.56
C VAL A 152 17.10 -8.41 -21.18
N PRO A 153 16.18 -8.07 -22.10
CA PRO A 153 14.77 -7.85 -21.76
C PRO A 153 14.10 -9.08 -21.16
N VAL A 154 14.39 -10.29 -21.69
CA VAL A 154 13.83 -11.53 -21.16
C VAL A 154 14.30 -11.79 -19.74
N VAL A 155 15.60 -11.63 -19.48
CA VAL A 155 16.19 -11.75 -18.15
C VAL A 155 15.57 -10.76 -17.17
N MET A 156 15.42 -9.50 -17.59
CA MET A 156 14.78 -8.47 -16.76
C MET A 156 13.31 -8.82 -16.49
N ALA A 157 12.55 -9.26 -17.48
CA ALA A 157 11.16 -9.68 -17.31
C ALA A 157 11.03 -10.88 -16.34
N CYS A 158 11.92 -11.88 -16.45
CA CYS A 158 11.96 -13.02 -15.54
C CYS A 158 12.31 -12.59 -14.10
N TYR A 159 13.31 -11.72 -13.94
CA TYR A 159 13.69 -11.17 -12.65
C TYR A 159 12.53 -10.40 -12.01
N THR A 160 11.87 -9.55 -12.78
CA THR A 160 10.70 -8.80 -12.39
C THR A 160 9.55 -9.71 -11.94
N ALA A 161 9.23 -10.75 -12.72
CA ALA A 161 8.22 -11.73 -12.35
C ALA A 161 8.59 -12.47 -11.05
N LEU A 162 9.86 -12.85 -10.89
CA LEU A 162 10.37 -13.50 -9.67
C LEU A 162 10.21 -12.59 -8.45
N GLN A 163 10.53 -11.30 -8.56
CA GLN A 163 10.35 -10.35 -7.46
C GLN A 163 8.88 -10.24 -7.02
N LEU A 164 7.94 -10.20 -7.96
CA LEU A 164 6.51 -10.16 -7.65
C LEU A 164 6.06 -11.45 -6.94
N VAL A 165 6.50 -12.61 -7.42
CA VAL A 165 6.20 -13.91 -6.79
C VAL A 165 6.77 -13.98 -5.37
N VAL A 166 8.03 -13.56 -5.18
CA VAL A 166 8.67 -13.53 -3.86
C VAL A 166 7.91 -12.61 -2.90
N ALA A 167 7.47 -11.44 -3.34
CA ALA A 167 6.68 -10.53 -2.52
C ALA A 167 5.34 -11.16 -2.08
N VAL A 168 4.63 -11.85 -2.99
CA VAL A 168 3.39 -12.56 -2.68
C VAL A 168 3.63 -13.70 -1.70
N VAL A 169 4.63 -14.54 -1.95
CA VAL A 169 4.98 -15.66 -1.06
C VAL A 169 5.37 -15.16 0.32
N PHE A 170 6.18 -14.09 0.38
CA PHE A 170 6.59 -13.47 1.65
C PHE A 170 5.40 -12.92 2.43
N LYS A 171 4.45 -12.27 1.75
CA LYS A 171 3.20 -11.82 2.39
C LYS A 171 2.45 -13.01 2.98
N TRP A 172 2.33 -14.12 2.23
CA TRP A 172 1.64 -15.32 2.70
C TRP A 172 2.37 -15.99 3.88
N THR A 173 3.70 -15.96 3.95
CA THR A 173 4.43 -16.53 5.09
C THR A 173 4.42 -15.63 6.33
N VAL A 174 4.49 -14.30 6.18
CA VAL A 174 4.57 -13.37 7.31
C VAL A 174 3.21 -13.06 7.92
N ILE A 175 2.23 -12.70 7.09
CA ILE A 175 0.89 -12.28 7.52
C ILE A 175 -0.09 -13.45 7.45
N GLY A 176 0.07 -14.37 6.50
CA GLY A 176 -0.92 -15.42 6.24
C GLY A 176 -2.22 -14.86 5.65
N SER A 177 -3.35 -15.42 6.09
CA SER A 177 -4.68 -14.88 5.81
C SER A 177 -4.95 -13.69 6.72
N PHE A 178 -5.28 -12.55 6.12
CA PHE A 178 -5.63 -11.33 6.84
C PHE A 178 -6.84 -11.62 7.74
N HIS A 179 -6.68 -11.48 9.06
CA HIS A 179 -7.79 -11.53 10.00
C HIS A 179 -8.06 -10.10 10.48
N GLU A 180 -9.30 -9.66 10.36
CA GLU A 180 -9.72 -8.33 10.78
C GLU A 180 -9.79 -8.30 12.32
N GLY A 181 -8.82 -7.62 12.94
CA GLY A 181 -8.79 -7.39 14.39
C GLY A 181 -7.82 -6.26 14.75
N PRO A 182 -8.05 -5.54 15.86
CA PRO A 182 -7.12 -4.51 16.35
C PRO A 182 -5.87 -5.17 16.93
N GLU A 183 -4.98 -5.67 16.06
CA GLU A 183 -3.70 -6.23 16.47
C GLU A 183 -2.67 -5.10 16.65
N TYR A 184 -2.75 -4.42 17.78
CA TYR A 184 -1.65 -3.58 18.23
C TYR A 184 -0.42 -4.48 18.54
N GLY A 185 0.77 -4.09 18.07
CA GLY A 185 2.03 -4.80 18.34
C GLY A 185 2.57 -5.61 17.16
N LEU A 186 2.79 -6.93 17.34
CA LEU A 186 3.45 -7.78 16.34
C LEU A 186 2.67 -7.89 15.01
N GLY A 187 1.34 -7.75 15.05
CA GLY A 187 0.50 -7.71 13.84
C GLY A 187 0.77 -6.47 13.00
N GLU A 188 0.78 -5.29 13.62
CA GLU A 188 1.14 -4.01 12.99
C GLU A 188 2.56 -4.04 12.40
N PHE A 189 3.52 -4.62 13.13
CA PHE A 189 4.89 -4.82 12.64
C PHE A 189 4.93 -5.68 11.38
N LYS A 190 4.27 -6.85 11.39
CA LYS A 190 4.20 -7.75 10.22
C LYS A 190 3.58 -7.04 9.02
N TRP A 191 2.54 -6.24 9.25
CA TRP A 191 1.90 -5.44 8.22
C TRP A 191 2.84 -4.39 7.64
N LEU A 192 3.52 -3.61 8.49
CA LEU A 192 4.51 -2.60 8.07
C LEU A 192 5.64 -3.24 7.25
N LEU A 193 6.14 -4.39 7.69
CA LEU A 193 7.23 -5.11 7.03
C LEU A 193 6.82 -5.56 5.62
N VAL A 194 5.64 -6.17 5.46
CA VAL A 194 5.14 -6.58 4.14
C VAL A 194 4.88 -5.37 3.26
N ASN A 195 4.29 -4.30 3.80
CA ASN A 195 4.02 -3.09 3.03
C ASN A 195 5.31 -2.43 2.53
N ALA A 196 6.34 -2.36 3.38
CA ALA A 196 7.67 -1.88 3.00
C ALA A 196 8.29 -2.73 1.89
N LEU A 197 8.21 -4.07 1.99
CA LEU A 197 8.71 -4.97 0.95
C LEU A 197 7.99 -4.77 -0.39
N VAL A 198 6.65 -4.65 -0.37
CA VAL A 198 5.84 -4.40 -1.58
C VAL A 198 6.20 -3.06 -2.20
N HIS A 199 6.39 -2.02 -1.39
CA HIS A 199 6.80 -0.70 -1.87
C HIS A 199 8.22 -0.69 -2.44
N ALA A 200 9.17 -1.39 -1.82
CA ALA A 200 10.55 -1.42 -2.29
C ALA A 200 10.74 -2.32 -3.53
N GLY A 201 10.06 -3.47 -3.56
CA GLY A 201 10.22 -4.47 -4.62
C GLY A 201 9.19 -4.36 -5.74
N ALA A 202 7.90 -4.39 -5.41
CA ALA A 202 6.84 -4.51 -6.40
C ALA A 202 6.47 -3.17 -7.04
N LYS A 203 6.48 -2.05 -6.31
CA LYS A 203 6.03 -0.74 -6.83
C LYS A 203 6.84 -0.24 -8.04
N PRO A 204 8.19 -0.27 -8.05
CA PRO A 204 8.96 0.15 -9.22
C PRO A 204 8.70 -0.75 -10.44
N VAL A 205 8.52 -2.05 -10.19
CA VAL A 205 8.19 -3.05 -11.20
C VAL A 205 6.82 -2.78 -11.81
N LEU A 206 5.80 -2.58 -10.98
CA LEU A 206 4.43 -2.34 -11.43
C LEU A 206 4.33 -1.01 -12.18
N ALA A 207 5.15 -0.01 -11.83
CA ALA A 207 5.23 1.24 -12.57
C ALA A 207 5.83 1.08 -13.98
N LEU A 208 6.69 0.07 -14.20
CA LEU A 208 7.25 -0.24 -15.52
C LEU A 208 6.29 -1.07 -16.37
N VAL A 209 5.56 -1.97 -15.71
CA VAL A 209 4.57 -2.85 -16.34
C VAL A 209 3.21 -2.16 -16.19
N ASP A 210 2.98 -1.09 -16.94
CA ASP A 210 1.70 -0.36 -17.01
C ASP A 210 0.59 -1.19 -17.70
N SER A 211 0.50 -2.46 -17.33
CA SER A 211 -0.49 -3.40 -17.83
C SER A 211 -1.44 -3.72 -16.68
N PHE A 212 -2.67 -3.26 -16.87
CA PHE A 212 -3.77 -3.45 -15.94
C PHE A 212 -3.93 -4.92 -15.48
N ALA A 213 -3.64 -5.89 -16.36
CA ALA A 213 -3.74 -7.31 -16.06
C ALA A 213 -2.74 -7.80 -14.99
N VAL A 214 -1.47 -7.39 -15.07
CA VAL A 214 -0.43 -7.84 -14.13
C VAL A 214 -0.65 -7.21 -12.76
N THR A 215 -0.96 -5.92 -12.74
CA THR A 215 -1.26 -5.17 -11.51
C THR A 215 -2.47 -5.76 -10.79
N ARG A 216 -3.56 -6.04 -11.53
CA ARG A 216 -4.74 -6.70 -10.96
C ARG A 216 -4.40 -8.07 -10.39
N TRP A 217 -3.71 -8.93 -11.15
CA TRP A 217 -3.32 -10.26 -10.68
C TRP A 217 -2.51 -10.18 -9.39
N PHE A 218 -1.54 -9.26 -9.32
CA PHE A 218 -0.71 -9.05 -8.15
C PHE A 218 -1.54 -8.66 -6.92
N TYR A 219 -2.44 -7.67 -7.05
CA TYR A 219 -3.28 -7.25 -5.93
C TYR A 219 -4.27 -8.33 -5.49
N VAL A 220 -4.84 -9.09 -6.43
CA VAL A 220 -5.69 -10.24 -6.11
C VAL A 220 -4.91 -11.33 -5.36
N ALA A 221 -3.68 -11.64 -5.79
CA ALA A 221 -2.81 -12.58 -5.08
C ALA A 221 -2.42 -12.08 -3.67
N MET A 222 -2.33 -10.76 -3.49
CA MET A 222 -2.16 -10.12 -2.20
C MET A 222 -3.42 -10.19 -1.32
N GLY A 223 -4.55 -10.63 -1.86
CA GLY A 223 -5.83 -10.81 -1.14
C GLY A 223 -6.83 -9.68 -1.35
N ALA A 224 -6.57 -8.74 -2.27
CA ALA A 224 -7.55 -7.72 -2.63
C ALA A 224 -8.71 -8.35 -3.40
N LYS A 225 -9.95 -7.97 -3.05
CA LYS A 225 -11.14 -8.31 -3.84
C LYS A 225 -11.33 -7.21 -4.89
N VAL A 226 -10.93 -7.49 -6.13
CA VAL A 226 -11.01 -6.54 -7.25
C VAL A 226 -12.11 -7.00 -8.21
N ASP A 227 -13.21 -6.26 -8.24
CA ASP A 227 -14.31 -6.51 -9.16
C ASP A 227 -13.88 -6.33 -10.63
N ALA A 228 -14.55 -7.05 -11.53
CA ALA A 228 -14.26 -6.98 -12.96
C ALA A 228 -14.55 -5.57 -13.49
N GLY A 229 -13.50 -4.79 -13.78
CA GLY A 229 -13.60 -3.45 -14.36
C GLY A 229 -13.17 -2.29 -13.45
N ALA A 230 -12.76 -2.55 -12.21
CA ALA A 230 -12.19 -1.52 -11.34
C ALA A 230 -10.76 -1.16 -11.78
N ALA A 231 -10.52 0.10 -12.15
CA ALA A 231 -9.19 0.62 -12.41
C ALA A 231 -8.45 0.80 -11.06
N ILE A 232 -7.25 0.21 -10.93
CA ILE A 232 -6.38 0.31 -9.75
C ILE A 232 -5.10 1.03 -10.16
#